data_AF-A0A3A4YKU5-F1
#
_entry.id   AF-A0A3A4YKU5-F1
#
_cell.length_a   1.000
_cell.length_b   1.000
_cell.length_c   1.000
_cell.angle_alpha   90.00
_cell.angle_beta   90.00
_cell.angle_gamma   90.00
#
_symmetry.space_group_name_H-M   'P 1'
#
loop_
_entity.id
_entity.type
_entity.pdbx_description
1 polymer ?
#
loop_
_entity_poly.entity_id
_entity_poly.type
_entity_poly.pdbx_seq_one_letter_code
_entity_poly.pdbx_strand_id
1 'polypeptide(L)'
;MKTKLAEVSAPPLPIPKRQSYMVGGDTISVDWRWPGDEPCWRMSSKEGITWEDDGPLNEGGRQLLLQHFGLEEIASHLPLERIMLMSPHQLEKERRALEAQHGLERLEITSSRPGAHVEARLAA
;
A
#
# COMPACT_ATOMS: atom_id res chain seq x y z
N MET A 1 41.03 -27.78 -32.58
CA MET A 1 39.88 -26.85 -32.73
C MET A 1 39.04 -26.96 -31.46
N LYS A 2 38.90 -25.89 -30.68
CA LYS A 2 38.08 -25.86 -29.45
C LYS A 2 36.84 -25.01 -29.73
N THR A 3 35.67 -25.65 -29.79
CA THR A 3 34.38 -24.97 -30.01
C THR A 3 33.93 -24.37 -28.68
N LYS A 4 33.84 -23.04 -28.64
CA LYS A 4 33.35 -22.26 -27.50
C LYS A 4 31.82 -22.35 -27.49
N LEU A 5 31.25 -23.07 -26.52
CA LEU A 5 29.81 -23.06 -26.25
C LEU A 5 29.43 -21.67 -25.76
N ALA A 6 28.56 -20.99 -26.50
CA ALA A 6 27.96 -19.74 -26.08
C ALA A 6 26.96 -20.03 -24.95
N GLU A 7 27.19 -19.41 -23.79
CA GLU A 7 26.21 -19.36 -22.71
C GLU A 7 24.95 -18.64 -23.22
N VAL A 8 23.86 -19.38 -23.35
CA VAL A 8 22.54 -18.83 -23.60
C VAL A 8 22.05 -18.23 -22.28
N SER A 9 22.26 -16.93 -22.09
CA SER A 9 21.69 -16.19 -20.96
C SER A 9 20.17 -16.20 -21.11
N ALA A 10 19.48 -16.91 -20.22
CA ALA A 10 18.03 -16.89 -20.14
C ALA A 10 17.54 -15.45 -19.93
N PRO A 11 16.41 -15.04 -20.53
CA PRO A 11 15.85 -13.73 -20.28
C PRO A 11 15.58 -13.57 -18.77
N PRO A 12 15.85 -12.39 -18.18
CA PRO A 12 15.57 -12.16 -16.77
C PRO A 12 14.10 -12.45 -16.50
N LEU A 13 13.83 -13.22 -15.44
CA LEU A 13 12.46 -13.46 -14.98
C LEU A 13 11.78 -12.11 -14.76
N PRO A 14 10.50 -11.95 -15.14
CA PRO A 14 9.77 -10.72 -14.86
C PRO A 14 9.78 -10.48 -13.36
N ILE A 15 10.33 -9.34 -12.93
CA ILE A 15 10.25 -8.89 -11.54
C ILE A 15 8.77 -8.93 -11.15
N PRO A 16 8.39 -9.60 -10.04
CA PRO A 16 6.99 -9.65 -9.62
C PRO A 16 6.48 -8.22 -9.56
N LYS A 17 5.38 -7.93 -10.28
CA LYS A 17 4.78 -6.60 -10.33
C LYS A 17 4.53 -6.16 -8.87
N ARG A 18 5.35 -5.23 -8.38
CA ARG A 18 5.23 -4.63 -7.05
C ARG A 18 3.79 -4.12 -6.92
N GLN A 19 3.00 -4.75 -6.05
CA GLN A 19 1.56 -4.50 -6.00
C GLN A 19 1.32 -3.16 -5.31
N SER A 20 0.88 -2.17 -6.08
CA SER A 20 0.50 -0.86 -5.53
C SER A 20 -0.86 -0.96 -4.84
N TYR A 21 -0.96 -0.36 -3.66
CA TYR A 21 -2.18 -0.29 -2.87
C TYR A 21 -2.62 1.18 -2.80
N MET A 22 -3.90 1.47 -3.06
CA MET A 22 -4.42 2.83 -3.07
C MET A 22 -5.58 2.94 -2.08
N VAL A 23 -5.65 4.03 -1.34
CA VAL A 23 -6.75 4.37 -0.42
C VAL A 23 -7.30 5.74 -0.80
N GLY A 24 -8.62 5.89 -0.91
CA GLY A 24 -9.26 7.10 -1.46
C GLY A 24 -9.61 6.92 -2.94
N GLY A 25 -9.78 7.99 -3.74
CA GLY A 25 -9.96 7.76 -5.19
C GLY A 25 -10.65 8.78 -6.07
N ASP A 26 -11.30 9.82 -5.52
CA ASP A 26 -12.03 10.78 -6.37
C ASP A 26 -11.27 12.07 -6.64
N THR A 27 -10.38 12.48 -5.74
CA THR A 27 -9.60 13.72 -5.89
C THR A 27 -8.25 13.62 -5.19
N ILE A 28 -8.23 12.99 -4.00
CA ILE A 28 -7.02 12.72 -3.22
C ILE A 28 -6.99 11.22 -2.94
N SER A 29 -5.79 10.64 -2.94
CA SER A 29 -5.55 9.29 -2.50
C SER A 29 -4.21 9.15 -1.77
N VAL A 30 -4.04 8.01 -1.12
CA VAL A 30 -2.82 7.59 -0.45
C VAL A 30 -2.38 6.29 -1.09
N ASP A 31 -1.19 6.27 -1.67
CA ASP A 31 -0.65 5.13 -2.40
C ASP A 31 0.54 4.51 -1.68
N TRP A 32 0.53 3.19 -1.54
CA TRP A 32 1.73 2.40 -1.23
C TRP A 32 2.53 2.23 -2.52
N ARG A 33 3.65 2.95 -2.63
CA ARG A 33 4.50 3.03 -3.84
C ARG A 33 5.94 2.62 -3.52
N TRP A 34 6.70 2.30 -4.58
CA TRP A 34 8.13 2.05 -4.53
C TRP A 34 8.85 3.12 -5.36
N PRO A 35 9.08 4.33 -4.85
CA PRO A 35 9.86 5.35 -5.56
C PRO A 35 11.34 4.95 -5.74
N GLY A 36 11.79 3.88 -5.08
CA GLY A 36 13.10 3.25 -5.24
C GLY A 36 13.05 1.79 -4.76
N ASP A 37 13.94 1.43 -3.83
CA ASP A 37 14.01 0.08 -3.29
C ASP A 37 13.12 -0.14 -2.05
N GLU A 38 12.77 0.93 -1.34
CA GLU A 38 11.92 0.87 -0.16
C GLU A 38 10.50 1.35 -0.47
N PRO A 39 9.46 0.60 -0.06
CA PRO A 39 8.09 1.05 -0.21
C PRO A 39 7.73 2.11 0.82
N CYS A 40 6.88 3.05 0.43
CA CYS A 40 6.36 4.06 1.33
C CYS A 40 4.98 4.56 0.90
N TRP A 41 4.28 5.18 1.85
CA TRP A 41 3.05 5.90 1.58
C TRP A 41 3.33 7.26 0.94
N ARG A 42 2.64 7.54 -0.15
CA ARG A 42 2.68 8.79 -0.90
C ARG A 42 1.29 9.38 -1.02
N MET A 43 1.19 10.69 -0.86
CA MET A 43 -0.02 11.43 -1.21
C MET A 43 -0.10 11.53 -2.72
N SER A 44 -1.30 11.44 -3.27
CA SER A 44 -1.52 11.69 -4.69
C SER A 44 -2.85 12.37 -4.92
N SER A 45 -2.90 13.17 -5.98
CA SER A 45 -4.11 13.85 -6.40
C SER A 45 -4.42 13.53 -7.85
N LYS A 46 -5.70 13.64 -8.21
CA LYS A 46 -6.17 13.36 -9.56
C LYS A 46 -6.52 14.65 -10.27
N GLU A 47 -5.80 14.96 -11.35
CA GLU A 47 -6.13 16.03 -12.28
C GLU A 47 -6.55 15.43 -13.64
N GLY A 48 -7.85 15.48 -13.93
CA GLY A 48 -8.43 14.84 -15.12
C GLY A 48 -8.30 13.30 -15.05
N ILE A 49 -7.45 12.73 -15.91
CA ILE A 49 -7.16 11.27 -15.95
C ILE A 49 -5.82 10.90 -15.32
N THR A 50 -5.01 11.90 -14.93
CA THR A 50 -3.65 11.69 -14.44
C THR A 50 -3.63 11.75 -12.92
N TRP A 51 -2.80 10.90 -12.32
CA TRP A 51 -2.50 10.94 -10.89
C TRP A 51 -1.13 11.57 -10.67
N GLU A 52 -1.10 12.70 -9.98
CA GLU A 52 0.11 13.41 -9.60
C GLU A 52 0.60 12.93 -8.23
N ASP A 53 1.91 12.94 -8.02
CA ASP A 53 2.52 12.60 -6.74
C ASP A 53 2.72 13.87 -5.90
N ASP A 54 1.94 14.01 -4.84
CA ASP A 54 1.92 15.21 -3.99
C ASP A 54 2.96 15.16 -2.86
N GLY A 55 3.72 14.06 -2.74
CA GLY A 55 4.78 13.95 -1.76
C GLY A 55 4.53 12.93 -0.64
N PRO A 56 5.27 13.05 0.47
CA PRO A 56 5.16 12.15 1.62
C PRO A 56 3.76 12.16 2.24
N LEU A 57 3.39 11.04 2.90
CA LEU A 57 2.19 10.95 3.72
C LEU A 57 2.12 12.11 4.74
N ASN A 58 0.97 12.77 4.80
CA ASN A 58 0.69 13.83 5.76
C ASN A 58 -0.44 13.43 6.72
N GLU A 59 -0.82 14.33 7.62
CA GLU A 59 -1.89 14.05 8.60
C GLU A 59 -3.25 13.75 7.96
N GLY A 60 -3.58 14.39 6.84
CA GLY A 60 -4.81 14.06 6.09
C GLY A 60 -4.76 12.65 5.51
N GLY A 61 -3.62 12.24 4.96
CA GLY A 61 -3.41 10.87 4.50
C GLY A 61 -3.43 9.85 5.64
N ARG A 62 -2.87 10.19 6.80
CA ARG A 62 -2.94 9.36 8.01
C ARG A 62 -4.40 9.09 8.39
N GLN A 63 -5.24 10.12 8.40
CA GLN A 63 -6.66 9.99 8.71
C GLN A 63 -7.39 9.10 7.69
N LEU A 64 -7.11 9.27 6.39
CA LEU A 64 -7.66 8.40 5.34
C LEU A 64 -7.28 6.93 5.55
N LEU A 65 -6.02 6.65 5.91
CA LEU A 65 -5.57 5.29 6.21
C LEU A 65 -6.28 4.74 7.46
N LEU A 66 -6.34 5.50 8.55
CA LEU A 66 -7.03 5.05 9.76
C LEU A 66 -8.50 4.69 9.49
N GLN A 67 -9.20 5.53 8.74
CA GLN A 67 -10.59 5.28 8.36
C GLN A 67 -10.74 4.05 7.47
N HIS A 68 -9.90 3.93 6.43
CA HIS A 68 -9.96 2.81 5.48
C HIS A 68 -9.69 1.46 6.15
N PHE A 69 -8.76 1.43 7.10
CA PHE A 69 -8.41 0.23 7.84
C PHE A 69 -9.28 0.01 9.10
N GLY A 70 -10.18 0.93 9.44
CA GLY A 70 -11.04 0.85 10.63
C GLY A 70 -10.24 0.86 11.95
N LEU A 71 -9.28 1.79 12.06
CA LEU A 71 -8.30 1.90 13.16
C LEU A 71 -8.45 3.21 13.97
N GLU A 72 -9.53 3.97 13.77
CA GLU A 72 -9.73 5.26 14.43
C GLU A 72 -9.71 5.15 15.96
N GLU A 73 -10.20 4.05 16.53
CA GLU A 73 -10.22 3.81 17.98
C GLU A 73 -8.82 3.75 18.60
N ILE A 74 -7.81 3.34 17.82
CA ILE A 74 -6.41 3.22 18.27
C ILE A 74 -5.51 4.30 17.64
N ALA A 75 -6.10 5.36 17.09
CA ALA A 75 -5.39 6.43 16.39
C ALA A 75 -4.25 7.03 17.23
N SER A 76 -4.41 7.13 18.55
CA SER A 76 -3.38 7.64 19.47
C SER A 76 -2.11 6.76 19.52
N HIS A 77 -2.24 5.46 19.23
CA HIS A 77 -1.14 4.50 19.18
C HIS A 77 -0.49 4.38 17.78
N LEU A 78 -1.13 4.99 16.79
CA LEU A 78 -0.71 5.02 15.38
C LEU A 78 -0.48 6.49 14.94
N PRO A 79 0.56 7.16 15.48
CA PRO A 79 0.95 8.48 14.99
C PRO A 79 1.49 8.40 13.56
N LEU A 80 1.57 9.55 12.89
CA LEU A 80 1.95 9.64 11.47
C LEU A 80 3.27 8.92 11.18
N GLU A 81 4.28 9.16 12.01
CA GLU A 81 5.63 8.58 11.89
C GLU A 81 5.60 7.06 11.95
N ARG A 82 4.67 6.48 12.72
CA ARG A 82 4.49 5.03 12.80
C ARG A 82 3.78 4.52 11.55
N ILE A 83 2.67 5.14 11.14
CA ILE A 83 1.90 4.71 9.95
C ILE A 83 2.74 4.78 8.68
N MET A 84 3.61 5.79 8.55
CA MET A 84 4.54 5.92 7.41
C MET A 84 5.41 4.69 7.18
N LEU A 85 5.72 3.94 8.24
CA LEU A 85 6.58 2.75 8.22
C LEU A 85 5.79 1.44 8.11
N MET A 86 4.45 1.50 8.08
CA MET A 86 3.59 0.33 8.08
C MET A 86 3.03 0.07 6.68
N SER A 87 3.25 -1.12 6.15
CA SER A 87 2.62 -1.56 4.91
C SER A 87 1.10 -1.78 5.09
N PRO A 88 0.32 -1.85 3.99
CA PRO A 88 -1.09 -2.23 4.03
C PRO A 88 -1.32 -3.51 4.85
N HIS A 89 -0.49 -4.53 4.67
CA HIS A 89 -0.57 -5.78 5.43
C HIS A 89 -0.38 -5.55 6.94
N GLN A 90 0.53 -4.66 7.35
CA GLN A 90 0.74 -4.35 8.77
C GLN A 90 -0.43 -3.58 9.37
N LEU A 91 -1.03 -2.64 8.63
CA LEU A 91 -2.25 -1.96 9.08
C LEU A 91 -3.43 -2.93 9.19
N GLU A 92 -3.57 -3.88 8.27
CA GLU A 92 -4.57 -4.94 8.40
C GLU A 92 -4.32 -5.79 9.67
N LYS A 93 -3.07 -6.10 10.01
CA LYS A 93 -2.75 -6.84 11.25
C LYS A 93 -3.21 -6.10 12.51
N GLU A 94 -3.03 -4.78 12.58
CA GLU A 94 -3.57 -3.98 13.69
C GLU A 94 -5.11 -4.09 13.72
N ARG A 95 -5.76 -4.06 12.56
CA ARG A 95 -7.22 -4.24 12.48
C ARG A 95 -7.66 -5.62 12.98
N ARG A 96 -6.95 -6.69 12.61
CA ARG A 96 -7.23 -8.05 13.11
C ARG A 96 -7.04 -8.16 14.62
N ALA A 97 -6.04 -7.48 15.19
CA ALA A 97 -5.86 -7.44 16.64
C ALA A 97 -7.02 -6.73 17.34
N LEU A 98 -7.46 -5.59 16.80
CA LEU A 98 -8.61 -4.83 17.32
C LEU A 98 -9.91 -5.66 17.25
N GLU A 99 -10.16 -6.31 16.11
CA GLU A 99 -11.30 -7.21 15.93
C GLU A 99 -11.33 -8.33 16.97
N ALA A 100 -10.19 -8.99 17.19
CA ALA A 100 -10.08 -10.07 18.17
C ALA A 100 -10.25 -9.59 19.62
N GLN A 101 -9.73 -8.40 19.95
CA GLN A 101 -9.79 -7.84 21.30
C GLN A 101 -11.22 -7.38 21.67
N HIS A 102 -11.96 -6.82 20.72
CA HIS A 102 -13.26 -6.19 20.97
C HIS A 102 -14.44 -6.98 20.40
N GLY A 103 -14.20 -8.11 19.73
CA GLY A 103 -15.26 -8.91 19.09
C GLY A 103 -15.95 -8.17 17.95
N LEU A 104 -15.22 -7.33 17.20
CA LEU A 104 -15.77 -6.58 16.08
C LEU A 104 -16.02 -7.49 14.88
N GLU A 105 -16.96 -7.10 14.03
CA GLU A 105 -17.14 -7.72 12.72
C GLU A 105 -15.88 -7.57 11.87
N ARG A 106 -15.60 -8.61 11.07
CA ARG A 106 -14.46 -8.63 10.16
C ARG A 106 -14.66 -7.61 9.06
N LEU A 107 -13.75 -6.63 9.00
CA LEU A 107 -13.67 -5.69 7.89
C LEU A 107 -12.86 -6.29 6.74
N GLU A 108 -13.43 -6.33 5.54
CA GLU A 108 -12.72 -6.69 4.31
C GLU A 108 -12.00 -5.45 3.76
N ILE A 109 -10.66 -5.47 3.77
CA ILE A 109 -9.84 -4.29 3.47
C ILE A 109 -9.14 -4.45 2.13
N THR A 110 -9.66 -3.76 1.11
CA THR A 110 -9.16 -3.83 -0.28
C THR A 110 -8.77 -2.46 -0.81
N SER A 111 -7.78 -2.44 -1.69
CA SER A 111 -7.34 -1.25 -2.42
C SER A 111 -8.52 -0.60 -3.16
N SER A 112 -8.63 0.72 -3.07
CA SER A 112 -9.61 1.54 -3.76
C SER A 112 -9.27 1.77 -5.24
N ARG A 113 -8.16 1.19 -5.75
CA ARG A 113 -7.69 1.40 -7.12
C ARG A 113 -8.75 0.93 -8.15
N PRO A 114 -9.19 1.79 -9.07
CA PRO A 114 -10.12 1.40 -10.12
C PRO A 114 -9.57 0.26 -10.99
N GLY A 115 -10.36 -0.81 -11.14
CA GLY A 115 -10.00 -1.97 -11.97
C GLY A 115 -8.96 -2.91 -11.35
N ALA A 116 -8.50 -2.66 -10.12
CA ALA A 116 -7.56 -3.54 -9.43
C ALA A 116 -7.94 -3.68 -7.95
N HIS A 117 -8.64 -4.77 -7.62
CA HIS A 117 -8.89 -5.15 -6.23
C HIS A 117 -7.66 -5.90 -5.70
N VAL A 118 -6.90 -5.23 -4.83
CA VAL A 118 -5.77 -5.84 -4.11
C VAL A 118 -6.13 -5.87 -2.63
N GLU A 119 -6.16 -7.06 -2.03
CA GLU A 119 -6.36 -7.20 -0.59
C GLU A 119 -5.13 -6.67 0.16
N ALA A 120 -5.34 -6.01 1.31
CA ALA A 120 -4.24 -5.43 2.08
C ALA A 120 -3.17 -6.47 2.46
N ARG A 121 -3.57 -7.69 2.83
CA ARG A 121 -2.65 -8.80 3.14
C ARG A 121 -1.68 -9.17 2.02
N LEU A 122 -2.00 -8.84 0.77
CA LEU A 122 -1.15 -9.14 -0.40
C LEU A 122 -0.21 -7.98 -0.75
N ALA A 123 -0.45 -6.79 -0.20
CA ALA A 123 0.38 -5.61 -0.39
C ALA A 123 1.34 -5.44 0.81
N ALA A 124 2.57 -5.93 0.62
CA ALA A 124 3.67 -5.87 1.59
C ALA A 124 4.71 -4.82 1.18
#